data_AF-A0A1Y0CL14-F1
#
_entry.id   AF-A0A1Y0CL14-F1
#
_cell.length_a   1.000
_cell.length_b   1.000
_cell.length_c   1.000
_cell.angle_alpha   90.00
_cell.angle_beta   90.00
_cell.angle_gamma   90.00
#
_symmetry.space_group_name_H-M   'P 1'
#
loop_
_entity.id
_entity.type
_entity.pdbx_description
1 polymer ?
#
loop_
_entity_poly.entity_id
_entity_poly.type
_entity_poly.pdbx_seq_one_letter_code
_entity_poly.pdbx_strand_id
1 'polypeptide(L)'
;MGVRLIKISVIYFLIGVGIGYYMSTAHAYNLTPVHAHVNLLGWTALTLAGIIYILFPAAGKTKLATWHFWLHNIGLPLMMVGLAFVVYGNESLLILTIIGANLTTLAIVLFVINVLKNVKQPESE
;
A
#
# COMPACT_ATOMS: atom_id res chain seq x y z
N MET A 1 -6.56 4.57 -13.66
CA MET A 1 -6.16 3.99 -12.36
C MET A 1 -4.78 4.47 -11.91
N GLY A 2 -3.75 4.39 -12.78
CA GLY A 2 -2.36 4.70 -12.39
C GLY A 2 -2.12 6.08 -11.78
N VAL A 3 -2.62 7.15 -12.40
CA VAL A 3 -2.47 8.53 -11.85
C VAL A 3 -3.08 8.68 -10.46
N ARG A 4 -4.21 8.00 -10.18
CA ARG A 4 -4.84 8.05 -8.85
C ARG A 4 -3.96 7.38 -7.78
N LEU A 5 -3.36 6.24 -8.11
CA LEU A 5 -2.43 5.54 -7.23
C LEU A 5 -1.20 6.40 -6.88
N ILE A 6 -0.64 7.10 -7.86
CA ILE A 6 0.48 8.02 -7.65
C ILE A 6 0.08 9.18 -6.74
N LYS A 7 -1.10 9.78 -6.94
CA LYS A 7 -1.57 10.87 -6.06
C LYS A 7 -1.74 10.40 -4.62
N ILE A 8 -2.27 9.20 -4.41
CA ILE A 8 -2.45 8.61 -3.08
C ILE A 8 -1.09 8.26 -2.45
N SER A 9 -0.15 7.73 -3.24
CA SER A 9 1.16 7.31 -2.74
C SER A 9 1.97 8.47 -2.16
N VAL A 10 1.84 9.67 -2.74
CA VAL A 10 2.47 10.89 -2.20
C VAL A 10 1.88 11.31 -0.84
N ILE A 11 0.60 11.01 -0.58
CA ILE A 11 0.00 11.25 0.73
C ILE A 11 0.58 10.27 1.76
N TYR A 12 0.71 8.98 1.40
CA TYR A 12 1.38 8.00 2.26
C TYR A 12 2.84 8.37 2.51
N PHE A 13 3.55 8.90 1.52
CA PHE A 13 4.90 9.40 1.70
C PHE A 13 4.96 10.49 2.78
N LEU A 14 4.09 11.50 2.67
CA LEU A 14 4.04 12.58 3.66
C LEU A 14 3.78 12.04 5.07
N ILE A 15 2.84 11.10 5.22
CA ILE A 15 2.55 10.45 6.50
C ILE A 15 3.78 9.68 7.00
N GLY A 16 4.43 8.90 6.13
CA GLY A 16 5.61 8.10 6.46
C GLY A 16 6.77 8.97 6.96
N VAL A 17 7.05 10.09 6.29
CA VAL A 17 8.04 11.08 6.75
C VAL A 17 7.65 11.68 8.09
N GLY A 18 6.38 12.03 8.28
CA GLY A 18 5.88 12.55 9.56
C GLY A 18 6.10 11.58 10.71
N ILE A 19 5.82 10.28 10.52
CA ILE A 19 6.09 9.25 11.52
C ILE A 19 7.59 9.12 11.79
N GLY A 20 8.43 9.13 10.74
CA GLY A 20 9.89 9.04 10.87
C GLY A 20 10.47 10.21 11.66
N TYR A 21 10.01 11.43 11.37
CA TYR A 21 10.39 12.63 12.09
C TYR A 21 9.96 12.57 13.57
N TYR A 22 8.72 12.16 13.84
CA TYR A 22 8.24 11.96 15.21
C TYR A 22 9.12 10.97 15.99
N MET A 23 9.41 9.79 15.41
CA MET A 23 10.25 8.80 16.07
C MET A 23 11.65 9.33 16.39
N SER A 24 12.24 10.09 15.46
CA SER A 24 13.57 10.69 15.66
C SER A 24 13.57 11.74 16.76
N THR A 25 12.56 12.62 16.79
CA THR A 25 12.46 13.68 17.82
C THR A 25 12.13 13.13 19.21
N ALA A 26 11.21 12.17 19.29
CA ALA A 26 10.76 11.56 20.54
C ALA A 26 11.71 10.47 21.06
N HIS A 27 12.73 10.08 20.28
CA HIS A 27 13.62 8.95 20.57
C HIS A 27 12.87 7.63 20.86
N ALA A 28 11.66 7.50 20.31
CA ALA A 28 10.76 6.37 20.53
C ALA A 28 10.50 5.64 19.20
N TYR A 29 11.08 4.45 19.06
CA TYR A 29 11.09 3.70 17.81
C TYR A 29 10.01 2.61 17.73
N ASN A 30 9.01 2.65 18.61
CA ASN A 30 7.92 1.66 18.65
C ASN A 30 7.11 1.64 17.34
N LEU A 31 7.00 2.78 16.65
CA LEU A 31 6.30 2.92 15.37
C LEU A 31 7.13 2.51 14.14
N THR A 32 8.35 1.99 14.32
CA THR A 32 9.22 1.54 13.22
C THR A 32 8.51 0.61 12.21
N PRO A 33 7.76 -0.43 12.65
CA PRO A 33 7.05 -1.28 11.70
C PRO A 33 5.95 -0.51 10.95
N VAL A 34 5.21 0.39 11.61
CA VAL A 34 4.19 1.22 10.94
C VAL A 34 4.85 2.13 9.90
N HIS A 35 5.93 2.82 10.26
CA HIS A 35 6.70 3.67 9.35
C HIS A 35 7.18 2.91 8.11
N ALA A 36 7.75 1.71 8.30
CA ALA A 36 8.25 0.88 7.22
C ALA A 36 7.12 0.45 6.26
N HIS A 37 5.98 0.00 6.78
CA HIS A 37 4.85 -0.42 5.95
C HIS A 37 4.19 0.76 5.21
N VAL A 38 4.06 1.93 5.84
CA VAL A 38 3.54 3.13 5.17
C VAL A 38 4.42 3.54 4.00
N ASN A 39 5.75 3.55 4.17
CA ASN A 39 6.66 3.91 3.09
C ASN A 39 6.75 2.82 2.00
N LEU A 40 6.88 1.55 2.37
CA LEU A 40 7.03 0.47 1.38
C LEU A 40 5.71 0.14 0.67
N LEU A 41 4.65 -0.17 1.41
CA LEU A 41 3.36 -0.56 0.83
C LEU A 41 2.50 0.64 0.43
N GLY A 42 2.57 1.75 1.17
CA GLY A 42 1.78 2.95 0.87
C GLY A 42 2.41 3.82 -0.20
N TRP A 43 3.71 4.12 -0.09
CA TRP A 43 4.38 4.95 -1.08
C TRP A 43 4.98 4.12 -2.24
N THR A 44 6.02 3.33 -1.98
CA THR A 44 6.82 2.68 -3.04
C THR A 44 5.97 1.76 -3.90
N ALA A 45 5.25 0.81 -3.30
CA ALA A 45 4.45 -0.16 -4.03
C ALA A 45 3.33 0.50 -4.85
N LEU A 46 2.58 1.45 -4.27
CA LEU A 46 1.51 2.14 -5.00
C LEU A 46 2.04 3.02 -6.13
N THR A 47 3.20 3.66 -5.95
CA THR A 47 3.85 4.44 -7.02
C THR A 47 4.24 3.53 -8.18
N LEU A 48 4.89 2.40 -7.89
CA LEU A 48 5.27 1.41 -8.91
C LEU A 48 4.04 0.83 -9.61
N ALA A 49 3.01 0.43 -8.87
CA ALA A 49 1.75 -0.03 -9.46
C ALA A 49 1.10 1.06 -10.33
N GLY A 50 1.17 2.31 -9.89
CA GLY A 50 0.68 3.47 -10.62
C GLY A 50 1.42 3.67 -11.95
N ILE A 51 2.74 3.61 -11.93
CA ILE A 51 3.61 3.70 -13.12
C ILE A 51 3.34 2.52 -14.07
N ILE A 52 3.28 1.29 -13.56
CA ILE A 52 2.98 0.10 -14.35
C ILE A 52 1.63 0.23 -15.07
N TYR A 53 0.60 0.75 -14.39
CA TYR A 53 -0.72 0.96 -15.02
C TYR A 53 -0.75 2.12 -16.01
N ILE A 54 0.23 3.03 -16.00
CA ILE A 54 0.40 4.06 -17.02
C ILE A 54 1.14 3.48 -18.23
N LEU A 55 2.23 2.75 -18.00
CA LEU A 55 3.05 2.14 -19.06
C LEU A 55 2.35 0.98 -19.76
N PHE A 56 1.53 0.22 -19.04
CA PHE A 56 0.76 -0.92 -19.55
C PHE A 56 -0.74 -0.68 -19.33
N PRO A 57 -1.41 0.12 -20.19
CA PRO A 57 -2.82 0.46 -20.02
C PRO A 57 -3.76 -0.76 -19.97
N ALA A 58 -3.40 -1.86 -20.62
CA ALA A 58 -4.14 -3.12 -20.58
C ALA A 58 -4.24 -3.67 -19.14
N ALA A 59 -3.13 -3.65 -18.39
CA ALA A 59 -3.11 -4.05 -16.99
C ALA A 59 -3.92 -3.10 -16.11
N GLY A 60 -3.98 -1.81 -16.45
CA GLY A 60 -4.73 -0.80 -15.68
C GLY A 60 -6.25 -0.78 -15.90
N LYS A 61 -6.76 -1.50 -16.91
CA LYS A 61 -8.20 -1.53 -17.27
C LYS A 61 -8.92 -2.81 -16.83
N THR A 62 -8.26 -3.70 -16.11
CA THR A 62 -8.85 -4.97 -15.67
C THR A 62 -9.69 -4.82 -14.39
N LYS A 63 -10.62 -5.76 -14.16
CA LYS A 63 -11.33 -5.86 -12.87
C LYS A 63 -10.37 -6.15 -11.71
N LEU A 64 -9.27 -6.87 -11.97
CA LEU A 64 -8.22 -7.16 -10.98
C LEU A 64 -7.55 -5.87 -10.50
N ALA A 65 -7.23 -4.94 -11.41
CA ALA A 65 -6.64 -3.65 -11.04
C ALA A 65 -7.57 -2.81 -10.14
N THR A 66 -8.87 -2.85 -10.42
CA THR A 66 -9.89 -2.17 -9.61
C THR A 66 -10.01 -2.79 -8.22
N TRP A 67 -10.06 -4.12 -8.11
CA TRP A 67 -10.11 -4.78 -6.80
C TRP A 67 -8.82 -4.59 -6.00
N HIS A 68 -7.64 -4.69 -6.64
CA HIS A 68 -6.36 -4.33 -6.02
C HIS A 68 -6.40 -2.90 -5.46
N PHE A 69 -6.88 -1.93 -6.25
CA PHE A 69 -6.97 -0.54 -5.82
C PHE A 69 -7.82 -0.39 -4.54
N TRP A 70 -9.02 -0.95 -4.52
CA TRP A 70 -9.91 -0.79 -3.36
C TRP A 70 -9.43 -1.54 -2.13
N LEU A 71 -9.03 -2.81 -2.30
CA LEU A 71 -8.57 -3.64 -1.18
C LEU A 71 -7.29 -3.07 -0.55
N HIS A 72 -6.36 -2.57 -1.34
CA HIS A 72 -5.12 -1.98 -0.82
C HIS A 72 -5.38 -0.67 -0.08
N ASN A 73 -6.18 0.24 -0.66
CA ASN A 73 -6.47 1.55 -0.07
C ASN A 73 -7.34 1.47 1.19
N ILE A 74 -8.11 0.39 1.38
CA ILE A 74 -8.88 0.17 2.61
C ILE A 74 -8.05 -0.66 3.61
N GLY A 75 -7.41 -1.73 3.13
CA GLY A 75 -6.65 -2.66 3.97
C GLY A 75 -5.45 -1.99 4.63
N LEU A 76 -4.70 -1.17 3.89
CA LEU A 76 -3.47 -0.57 4.42
C LEU A 76 -3.77 0.40 5.57
N PRO A 77 -4.69 1.38 5.47
CA PRO A 77 -5.04 2.23 6.61
C PRO A 77 -5.53 1.45 7.83
N LEU A 78 -6.40 0.45 7.64
CA LEU A 78 -6.88 -0.38 8.75
C LEU A 78 -5.74 -1.11 9.45
N MET A 79 -4.82 -1.69 8.66
CA MET A 79 -3.63 -2.35 9.19
C MET A 79 -2.74 -1.37 9.96
N MET A 80 -2.50 -0.16 9.43
CA MET A 80 -1.63 0.83 10.06
C MET A 80 -2.22 1.39 11.37
N VAL A 81 -3.53 1.68 11.40
CA VAL A 81 -4.20 2.15 12.62
C VAL A 81 -4.20 1.08 13.69
N GLY A 82 -4.57 -0.17 13.35
CA GLY A 82 -4.55 -1.27 14.31
C GLY A 82 -3.13 -1.56 14.82
N LEU A 83 -2.14 -1.63 13.93
CA LEU A 83 -0.75 -1.91 14.29
C LEU A 83 -0.17 -0.83 15.18
N ALA A 84 -0.49 0.45 14.95
CA ALA A 84 -0.05 1.54 15.81
C ALA A 84 -0.49 1.34 17.28
N PHE A 85 -1.72 0.89 17.52
CA PHE A 85 -2.19 0.60 18.89
C PHE A 85 -1.48 -0.62 19.50
N VAL A 86 -1.31 -1.69 18.71
CA VAL A 86 -0.64 -2.92 19.15
C VAL A 86 0.81 -2.65 19.57
N VAL A 87 1.56 -1.82 18.82
CA VAL A 87 2.96 -1.50 19.20
C VAL A 87 3.08 -0.62 20.45
N TYR A 88 1.99 0.04 20.85
CA TYR A 88 1.90 0.74 22.14
C TYR A 88 1.34 -0.16 23.26
N GLY A 89 1.20 -1.47 23.02
CA GLY A 89 0.72 -2.45 24.00
C GLY A 89 -0.81 -2.50 24.15
N ASN A 90 -1.56 -1.88 23.24
CA ASN A 90 -3.03 -1.91 23.27
C ASN A 90 -3.59 -2.85 22.19
N GLU A 91 -4.09 -4.00 22.61
CA GLU A 91 -4.66 -5.03 21.71
C GLU A 91 -6.12 -4.79 21.34
N SER A 92 -6.75 -3.71 21.81
CA SER A 92 -8.17 -3.43 21.54
C SER A 92 -8.49 -3.34 20.04
N LEU A 93 -7.50 -2.97 19.21
CA LEU A 93 -7.63 -2.86 17.75
C LEU A 93 -6.90 -3.97 16.99
N LEU A 94 -6.50 -5.06 17.66
CA LEU A 94 -5.84 -6.21 17.02
C LEU A 94 -6.65 -6.75 15.84
N ILE A 95 -7.99 -6.78 15.97
CA ILE A 95 -8.89 -7.22 14.91
C ILE A 95 -8.78 -6.37 13.64
N LEU A 96 -8.55 -5.05 13.77
CA LEU A 96 -8.33 -4.17 12.62
C LEU A 96 -7.01 -4.48 11.93
N THR A 97 -5.96 -4.77 12.70
CA THR A 97 -4.66 -5.21 12.15
C THR A 97 -4.83 -6.47 11.32
N ILE A 98 -5.54 -7.48 11.85
CA ILE A 98 -5.75 -8.76 11.17
C ILE A 98 -6.57 -8.57 9.88
N ILE A 99 -7.69 -7.85 9.95
CA ILE A 99 -8.54 -7.60 8.78
C ILE A 99 -7.76 -6.80 7.73
N GLY A 100 -7.11 -5.72 8.14
CA GLY A 100 -6.32 -4.87 7.25
C GLY A 100 -5.16 -5.61 6.57
N ALA A 101 -4.45 -6.46 7.32
CA ALA A 101 -3.37 -7.28 6.80
C ALA A 101 -3.86 -8.28 5.74
N ASN A 102 -4.98 -8.97 6.00
CA ASN A 102 -5.57 -9.91 5.04
C ASN A 102 -6.06 -9.21 3.76
N LEU A 103 -6.73 -8.06 3.90
CA LEU A 103 -7.18 -7.26 2.75
C LEU A 103 -6.00 -6.78 1.90
N THR A 104 -4.95 -6.26 2.55
CA THR A 104 -3.75 -5.78 1.86
C THR A 104 -3.04 -6.94 1.16
N THR A 105 -2.91 -8.09 1.83
CA THR A 105 -2.30 -9.30 1.25
C THR A 105 -3.07 -9.76 0.01
N LEU A 106 -4.40 -9.84 0.10
CA LEU A 106 -5.24 -10.17 -1.03
C LEU A 106 -5.06 -9.17 -2.18
N ALA A 107 -4.98 -7.87 -1.88
CA ALA A 107 -4.73 -6.85 -2.88
C ALA A 107 -3.42 -7.09 -3.64
N ILE A 108 -2.33 -7.40 -2.93
CA ILE A 108 -1.04 -7.72 -3.53
C ILE A 108 -1.11 -8.98 -4.40
N VAL A 109 -1.82 -10.02 -3.96
CA VAL A 109 -2.02 -11.23 -4.79
C VAL A 109 -2.73 -10.88 -6.10
N LEU A 110 -3.78 -10.05 -6.05
CA LEU A 110 -4.47 -9.59 -7.25
C LEU A 110 -3.57 -8.75 -8.15
N PHE A 111 -2.72 -7.91 -7.58
CA PHE A 111 -1.72 -7.13 -8.32
C PHE A 111 -0.73 -8.03 -9.04
N VAL A 112 -0.15 -9.01 -8.34
CA VAL A 112 0.78 -9.99 -8.93
C VAL A 112 0.14 -10.72 -10.10
N ILE A 113 -1.06 -11.27 -9.91
CA ILE A 113 -1.80 -11.96 -10.98
C ILE A 113 -2.07 -11.02 -12.16
N ASN A 114 -2.46 -9.77 -11.89
CA ASN A 114 -2.75 -8.79 -12.92
C ASN A 114 -1.52 -8.42 -13.76
N VAL A 115 -0.38 -8.20 -13.09
CA VAL A 115 0.89 -7.89 -13.74
C VAL A 115 1.33 -9.06 -14.61
N LEU A 116 1.40 -10.28 -14.05
CA LEU A 116 1.85 -11.47 -14.78
C LEU A 116 0.99 -11.78 -16.01
N LYS A 117 -0.31 -11.44 -15.99
CA LYS A 117 -1.22 -11.69 -17.11
C LYS A 117 -1.20 -10.59 -18.17
N ASN A 118 -1.06 -9.32 -17.78
CA ASN A 118 -1.40 -8.18 -18.64
C ASN A 118 -0.23 -7.25 -18.94
N VAL A 119 0.91 -7.40 -18.28
CA VAL A 119 2.15 -6.69 -18.62
C VAL A 119 2.89 -7.52 -19.65
N LYS A 120 2.74 -7.14 -20.91
CA LYS A 120 3.41 -7.77 -22.06
C LYS A 120 4.17 -6.70 -22.83
N GLN A 121 5.31 -7.06 -23.43
CA GLN A 121 5.97 -6.16 -24.36
C GLN A 121 5.00 -5.83 -25.51
N PRO A 122 4.98 -4.58 -26.00
CA PRO A 122 4.33 -4.30 -27.27
C PRO A 122 5.00 -5.20 -28.33
N GLU A 123 4.20 -5.92 -29.12
CA GLU A 123 4.74 -6.66 -30.27
C GLU A 123 5.52 -5.65 -31.12
N SER A 124 6.80 -5.92 -31.33
CA SER A 124 7.61 -5.14 -32.26
C SER A 124 7.03 -5.38 -33.67
N GLU A 125 6.42 -4.34 -34.24
CA GLU A 125 6.09 -4.30 -35.67
C GLU A 125 7.34 -4.51 -36.53
#